data_AF-A0A521X1X3-F1
#
_entry.id   AF-A0A521X1X3-F1
#
_cell.length_a   1.000
_cell.length_b   1.000
_cell.length_c   1.000
_cell.angle_alpha   90.00
_cell.angle_beta   90.00
_cell.angle_gamma   90.00
#
_symmetry.space_group_name_H-M   'P 1'
#
loop_
_entity.id
_entity.type
_entity.pdbx_description
1 polymer ?
#
loop_
_entity_poly.entity_id
_entity_poly.type
_entity_poly.pdbx_seq_one_letter_code
_entity_poly.pdbx_strand_id
1 'polypeptide(L)'
;MKLIKKILKITLYVLGFAILIVQFIRPEKNASGSSNNNITTQFAVPAEVESMLKTSCYDCHSNTTTYPWYASVQPVGWWLADHIKDGKDELNFDEFASYSPRRQYKKFNEIVEQVT
;
A
#
# COMPACT_ATOMS: atom_id res chain seq x y z
N MET A 1 14.87 -29.46 -34.75
CA MET A 1 15.31 -28.06 -34.51
C MET A 1 14.35 -26.97 -35.03
N LYS A 2 13.92 -26.98 -36.31
CA LYS A 2 13.04 -25.92 -36.86
C LYS A 2 11.68 -25.81 -36.15
N LEU A 3 11.06 -26.95 -35.83
CA LEU A 3 9.77 -27.00 -35.13
C LEU A 3 9.86 -26.45 -33.70
N ILE A 4 10.88 -26.86 -32.94
CA ILE A 4 11.15 -26.36 -31.57
C ILE A 4 11.36 -24.85 -31.56
N LYS A 5 12.14 -24.31 -32.50
CA LYS A 5 12.35 -22.86 -32.65
C LYS A 5 11.05 -22.11 -32.96
N LYS A 6 10.16 -22.69 -33.78
CA LYS A 6 8.86 -22.10 -34.10
C LYS A 6 7.93 -22.08 -32.87
N ILE A 7 7.85 -23.18 -32.13
CA ILE A 7 7.05 -23.28 -30.91
C ILE A 7 7.54 -22.26 -29.87
N LEU A 8 8.85 -22.22 -29.59
CA LEU A 8 9.43 -21.26 -28.65
C LEU A 8 9.09 -19.81 -29.03
N LYS A 9 9.19 -19.48 -30.32
CA LYS A 9 8.87 -18.14 -30.83
C LYS A 9 7.39 -17.79 -30.61
N ILE A 10 6.48 -18.73 -30.88
CA ILE A 10 5.03 -18.54 -30.65
C ILE A 10 4.76 -18.36 -29.15
N THR A 11 5.33 -19.21 -28.29
CA THR A 11 5.17 -19.11 -26.84
C THR A 11 5.62 -17.75 -26.31
N LEU A 12 6.78 -17.25 -26.76
CA LEU A 12 7.28 -15.94 -26.37
C LEU A 12 6.34 -14.80 -26.80
N TYR A 13 5.76 -14.87 -28.00
CA TYR A 13 4.79 -13.87 -28.45
C TYR A 13 3.50 -13.91 -27.64
N VAL A 14 2.97 -15.10 -27.38
CA VAL A 14 1.76 -15.27 -26.56
C VAL A 14 1.98 -14.73 -25.16
N LEU A 15 3.11 -15.09 -24.53
CA LEU A 15 3.46 -14.62 -23.19
C LEU A 15 3.67 -13.09 -23.17
N GLY A 16 4.38 -12.54 -24.15
CA GLY A 16 4.57 -11.10 -24.26
C GLY A 16 3.25 -10.36 -24.43
N PHE A 17 2.35 -10.86 -25.27
CA PHE A 17 1.03 -10.27 -25.46
C PHE A 17 0.16 -10.36 -24.19
N ALA A 18 0.20 -11.48 -23.48
CA ALA A 18 -0.48 -11.63 -22.20
C ALA A 18 0.03 -10.63 -21.15
N ILE A 19 1.36 -10.44 -21.06
CA ILE A 19 1.97 -9.44 -20.17
C ILE A 19 1.52 -8.02 -20.53
N LEU A 20 1.36 -7.70 -21.81
CA LEU A 20 0.86 -6.38 -22.22
C LEU A 20 -0.61 -6.19 -21.83
N ILE A 21 -1.46 -7.20 -22.02
CA ILE A 21 -2.88 -7.13 -21.64
C ILE A 21 -3.02 -6.93 -20.13
N VAL A 22 -2.24 -7.67 -19.32
CA VAL A 22 -2.40 -7.61 -17.87
C VAL A 22 -2.06 -6.24 -17.28
N GLN A 23 -1.24 -5.42 -17.96
CA GLN A 23 -0.93 -4.05 -17.51
C GLN A 23 -2.16 -3.11 -17.46
N PHE A 24 -3.23 -3.44 -18.18
CA PHE A 24 -4.46 -2.64 -18.22
C PHE A 24 -5.43 -2.95 -17.07
N ILE A 25 -5.26 -4.08 -16.39
CA ILE A 25 -6.07 -4.44 -15.21
C ILE A 25 -5.33 -3.89 -14.00
N ARG A 26 -5.81 -2.78 -13.42
CA ARG A 26 -5.13 -2.07 -12.31
C ARG A 26 -6.04 -1.99 -11.07
N PRO A 27 -5.47 -2.02 -9.86
CA PRO A 27 -6.25 -1.79 -8.63
C PRO A 27 -6.75 -0.36 -8.58
N GLU A 28 -7.80 -0.14 -7.80
CA GLU A 28 -8.20 1.20 -7.40
C GLU A 28 -7.10 1.85 -6.54
N LYS A 29 -6.93 3.16 -6.69
CA LYS A 29 -5.96 3.92 -5.89
C LYS A 29 -6.53 4.26 -4.51
N ASN A 30 -5.72 4.12 -3.48
CA ASN A 30 -6.00 4.61 -2.13
C ASN A 30 -5.91 6.14 -2.09
N ALA A 31 -7.06 6.80 -2.23
CA ALA A 31 -7.18 8.26 -2.29
C ALA A 31 -8.49 8.76 -1.66
N SER A 32 -8.96 8.08 -0.59
CA SER A 32 -10.19 8.47 0.09
C SER A 32 -10.02 9.70 1.00
N GLY A 33 -8.79 10.14 1.25
CA GLY A 33 -8.50 11.38 1.98
C GLY A 33 -8.58 11.25 3.50
N SER A 34 -8.40 12.38 4.19
CA SER A 34 -8.42 12.45 5.66
C SER A 34 -9.81 12.17 6.23
N SER A 35 -9.86 11.48 7.36
CA SER A 35 -11.07 11.18 8.11
C SER A 35 -11.14 12.00 9.41
N ASN A 36 -12.36 12.19 9.94
CA ASN A 36 -12.56 12.82 11.26
C ASN A 36 -12.00 11.98 12.42
N ASN A 37 -11.54 10.76 12.12
CA ASN A 37 -10.96 9.83 13.07
C ASN A 37 -9.43 9.82 13.05
N ASN A 38 -8.77 10.82 12.44
CA ASN A 38 -7.32 10.85 12.35
C ASN A 38 -6.67 10.83 13.75
N ILE A 39 -5.48 10.25 13.88
CA ILE A 39 -4.72 10.22 15.14
C ILE A 39 -4.54 11.61 15.77
N THR A 40 -4.34 12.66 14.96
CA THR A 40 -4.13 14.03 15.42
C THR A 40 -5.38 14.67 16.02
N THR A 41 -6.56 14.07 15.80
CA THR A 41 -7.84 14.55 16.33
C THR A 41 -7.98 14.29 17.83
N GLN A 42 -7.34 13.24 18.34
CA GLN A 42 -7.40 12.85 19.75
C GLN A 42 -6.05 13.02 20.47
N PHE A 43 -4.93 12.90 19.75
CA PHE A 43 -3.60 12.92 20.34
C PHE A 43 -2.77 14.07 19.74
N ALA A 44 -2.06 14.81 20.59
CA ALA A 44 -1.10 15.79 20.13
C ALA A 44 0.11 15.05 19.52
N VAL A 45 0.25 15.13 18.21
CA VAL A 45 1.41 14.60 17.48
C VAL A 45 2.34 15.78 17.20
N PRO A 46 3.55 15.83 17.78
CA PRO A 46 4.52 16.89 17.48
C PRO A 46 4.80 16.97 15.98
N ALA A 47 4.98 18.17 15.44
CA ALA A 47 5.17 18.39 14.00
C ALA A 47 6.33 17.58 13.40
N GLU A 48 7.41 17.39 14.16
CA GLU A 48 8.55 16.56 13.77
C GLU A 48 8.15 15.08 13.62
N VAL A 49 7.38 14.55 14.57
CA VAL A 49 6.86 13.17 14.52
C VAL A 49 5.89 13.02 13.36
N GLU A 50 4.99 13.98 13.16
CA GLU A 50 4.04 13.96 12.04
C GLU A 50 4.77 13.95 10.68
N SER A 51 5.84 14.73 10.54
CA SER A 51 6.68 14.73 9.34
C SER A 51 7.32 13.36 9.09
N MET A 52 7.83 12.71 10.14
CA MET A 52 8.40 11.36 10.02
C MET A 52 7.34 10.32 9.64
N LEU A 53 6.14 10.38 10.24
CA LEU A 53 5.05 9.46 9.92
C LEU A 53 4.58 9.64 8.46
N LYS A 54 4.52 10.89 7.96
CA LYS A 54 4.17 11.19 6.57
C LYS A 54 5.12 10.51 5.58
N THR A 55 6.42 10.55 5.84
CA THR A 55 7.42 9.99 4.92
C THR A 55 7.64 8.49 5.07
N SER A 56 7.38 7.94 6.26
CA SER A 56 7.76 6.56 6.59
C SER A 56 6.58 5.59 6.72
N CYS A 57 5.38 6.10 7.03
CA CYS A 57 4.25 5.25 7.42
C CYS A 57 2.97 5.51 6.64
N TYR A 58 2.63 6.78 6.38
CA TYR A 58 1.28 7.16 5.90
C TYR A 58 0.94 6.62 4.53
N ASP A 59 1.90 6.47 3.62
CA ASP A 59 1.61 5.92 2.29
C ASP A 59 1.02 4.50 2.36
N CYS A 60 1.33 3.72 3.40
CA CYS A 60 0.77 2.37 3.59
C CYS A 60 -0.31 2.31 4.69
N HIS A 61 -0.22 3.16 5.71
CA HIS A 61 -1.08 3.11 6.89
C HIS A 61 -2.06 4.30 6.99
N SER A 62 -2.42 4.93 5.86
CA SER A 62 -3.42 6.00 5.82
C SER A 62 -4.39 5.82 4.65
N ASN A 63 -5.39 6.70 4.56
CA ASN A 63 -6.39 6.69 3.50
C ASN A 63 -5.92 7.36 2.19
N THR A 64 -4.66 7.79 2.13
CA THR A 64 -4.07 8.36 0.92
C THR A 64 -2.65 7.83 0.72
N THR A 65 -2.34 7.38 -0.49
CA THR A 65 -1.01 6.88 -0.84
C THR A 65 -0.38 7.72 -1.95
N THR A 66 0.84 8.20 -1.70
CA THR A 66 1.72 8.74 -2.74
C THR A 66 2.39 7.57 -3.47
N TYR A 67 1.73 7.07 -4.51
CA TYR A 67 2.19 5.86 -5.20
C TYR A 67 3.54 6.07 -5.91
N PRO A 68 4.51 5.15 -5.72
CA PRO A 68 5.73 5.13 -6.50
C PRO A 68 5.44 4.68 -7.95
N TRP A 69 6.34 5.00 -8.88
CA TRP A 69 6.14 4.74 -10.31
C TRP A 69 5.85 3.26 -10.61
N TYR A 70 6.46 2.33 -9.86
CA TYR A 70 6.31 0.89 -10.06
C TYR A 70 4.92 0.37 -9.70
N ALA A 71 4.11 1.13 -8.96
CA ALA A 71 2.71 0.78 -8.68
C ALA A 71 1.84 0.71 -9.96
N SER A 72 2.31 1.33 -11.05
CA SER A 72 1.63 1.28 -12.35
C SER A 72 2.00 0.05 -13.19
N VAL A 73 2.94 -0.78 -12.73
CA VAL A 73 3.44 -1.97 -13.45
C VAL A 73 2.89 -3.23 -12.78
N GLN A 74 2.19 -4.08 -13.53
CA GLN A 74 1.62 -5.32 -13.02
C GLN A 74 2.58 -6.50 -13.19
N PRO A 75 2.62 -7.43 -12.21
CA PRO A 75 1.72 -7.59 -11.05
C PRO A 75 2.15 -6.82 -9.78
N VAL A 76 3.21 -6.01 -9.83
CA VAL A 76 3.74 -5.29 -8.66
C VAL A 76 2.71 -4.32 -8.09
N GLY A 77 1.94 -3.63 -8.94
CA GLY A 77 0.85 -2.77 -8.50
C GLY A 77 -0.24 -3.51 -7.71
N TRP A 78 -0.60 -4.72 -8.12
CA TRP A 78 -1.54 -5.58 -7.40
C TRP A 78 -1.02 -5.98 -6.03
N TRP A 79 0.23 -6.45 -6.00
CA TRP A 79 0.89 -6.84 -4.75
C TRP A 79 1.00 -5.66 -3.77
N LEU A 80 1.36 -4.47 -4.27
CA LEU A 80 1.40 -3.26 -3.45
C LEU A 80 0.02 -2.86 -2.93
N ALA A 81 -1.02 -2.93 -3.75
CA ALA A 81 -2.38 -2.57 -3.34
C ALA A 81 -2.90 -3.51 -2.23
N ASP A 82 -2.62 -4.81 -2.35
CA ASP A 82 -2.95 -5.82 -1.34
C ASP A 82 -2.22 -5.53 -0.01
N HIS A 83 -0.92 -5.25 -0.08
CA HIS A 83 -0.13 -4.89 1.10
C HIS A 83 -0.58 -3.59 1.78
N ILE A 84 -0.98 -2.57 1.01
CA ILE A 84 -1.53 -1.33 1.58
C ILE A 84 -2.86 -1.62 2.28
N LYS A 85 -3.72 -2.43 1.67
CA LYS A 85 -4.99 -2.83 2.29
C LYS A 85 -4.74 -3.53 3.63
N ASP A 86 -3.89 -4.54 3.65
CA ASP A 86 -3.59 -5.30 4.88
C ASP A 86 -2.87 -4.43 5.93
N GLY A 87 -1.99 -3.52 5.49
CA GLY A 87 -1.36 -2.52 6.34
C GLY A 87 -2.39 -1.64 7.05
N LYS A 88 -3.38 -1.11 6.32
CA LYS A 88 -4.48 -0.31 6.88
C LYS A 88 -5.40 -1.11 7.80
N ASP A 89 -5.65 -2.38 7.49
CA ASP A 89 -6.46 -3.27 8.31
C ASP A 89 -5.82 -3.47 9.69
N GLU A 90 -4.49 -3.58 9.74
CA GLU A 90 -3.74 -3.69 11.00
C GLU A 90 -3.63 -2.34 11.72
N LEU A 91 -3.24 -1.28 11.02
CA LEU A 91 -3.09 0.09 11.53
C LEU A 91 -3.44 1.12 10.46
N ASN A 92 -4.41 1.99 10.74
CA ASN A 92 -4.75 3.13 9.90
C ASN A 92 -4.75 4.42 10.73
N PHE A 93 -3.82 5.34 10.44
CA PHE A 93 -3.68 6.62 11.14
C PHE A 93 -4.86 7.56 10.89
N ASP A 94 -5.56 7.45 9.76
CA ASP A 94 -6.78 8.24 9.49
C ASP A 94 -8.00 7.70 10.25
N GLU A 95 -7.97 6.47 10.75
CA GLU A 95 -9.08 5.88 11.51
C GLU A 95 -8.74 5.66 12.99
N PHE A 96 -7.56 6.08 13.44
CA PHE A 96 -7.00 5.72 14.74
C PHE A 96 -7.86 6.15 15.94
N ALA A 97 -8.50 7.33 15.87
CA ALA A 97 -9.38 7.83 16.92
C ALA A 97 -10.71 7.04 17.03
N SER A 98 -11.07 6.26 15.99
CA SER A 98 -12.23 5.35 16.06
C SER A 98 -11.93 4.04 16.78
N TYR A 99 -10.65 3.73 17.02
CA TYR A 99 -10.25 2.49 17.66
C TYR A 99 -10.63 2.47 19.14
N SER A 100 -10.91 1.27 19.67
CA SER A 100 -11.09 1.11 21.11
C SER A 100 -9.81 1.50 21.87
N PRO A 101 -9.90 2.03 23.11
CA PRO A 101 -8.73 2.41 23.89
C PRO A 101 -7.69 1.27 24.04
N ARG A 102 -8.16 0.02 24.15
CA ARG A 102 -7.29 -1.16 24.18
C ARG A 102 -6.50 -1.33 22.88
N ARG A 103 -7.15 -1.14 21.72
CA ARG A 103 -6.48 -1.23 20.41
C ARG A 103 -5.49 -0.08 20.26
N GLN A 104 -5.88 1.14 20.60
CA GLN A 104 -4.97 2.30 20.57
C GLN A 104 -3.70 2.05 21.39
N TYR A 105 -3.83 1.58 22.63
CA TYR A 105 -2.69 1.23 23.49
C TYR A 105 -1.79 0.15 22.87
N LYS A 106 -2.39 -0.94 22.35
CA LYS A 106 -1.64 -2.00 21.67
C LYS A 106 -0.86 -1.45 20.47
N LYS A 107 -1.48 -0.61 19.64
CA LYS A 107 -0.86 -0.04 18.45
C LYS A 107 0.26 0.93 18.75
N PHE A 108 0.17 1.72 19.82
CA PHE A 108 1.29 2.52 20.26
C PHE A 108 2.51 1.67 20.64
N ASN A 109 2.32 0.58 21.38
CA ASN A 109 3.43 -0.31 21.73
C ASN A 109 4.05 -0.97 20.49
N GLU A 110 3.23 -1.46 19.57
CA GLU A 110 3.72 -2.04 18.31
C GLU A 110 4.48 -1.01 17.46
N ILE A 111 4.01 0.24 17.39
CA ILE A 111 4.75 1.31 16.70
C ILE A 111 6.12 1.51 17.35
N VAL A 112 6.19 1.56 18.69
CA VAL A 112 7.45 1.70 19.43
C VAL A 112 8.38 0.53 19.11
N GLU A 113 7.90 -0.71 19.17
CA GLU A 113 8.69 -1.92 18.88
C GLU A 113 9.25 -1.97 17.45
N GLN A 114 8.62 -1.32 16.47
CA GLN A 114 9.13 -1.27 15.10
C GLN A 114 10.22 -0.21 14.89
N VAL A 115 10.27 0.81 15.75
CA VAL A 115 11.22 1.94 15.61
C VAL A 115 12.37 1.89 16.60
N THR A 116 12.33 1.01 17.60
CA THR A 116 13.40 0.78 18.60
C THR A 116 14.08 -0.56 18.38
#